data_AF-A0A920G0R2-F1
#
_entry.id   AF-A0A920G0R2-F1
#
_cell.length_a   1.000
_cell.length_b   1.000
_cell.length_c   1.000
_cell.angle_alpha   90.00
_cell.angle_beta   90.00
_cell.angle_gamma   90.00
#
_symmetry.space_group_name_H-M   'P 1'
#
loop_
_entity.id
_entity.type
_entity.pdbx_description
1 polymer ?
#
loop_
_entity_poly.entity_id
_entity_poly.type
_entity_poly.pdbx_seq_one_letter_code
_entity_poly.pdbx_strand_id
1 'polypeptide(L)'
;MVTKELVDISNSFTQQDIDFIRCWRFICCCFWKKLQNQACEILGVEVVSPYAKTKIISHPNQGLTAVEKIFNKNAVGVPDDTILHAGSDARVKVNIVGSQDTTGPMTVQELEAMAATTISPSIDGAYQSGCHTASVWDIKSSTKYPKLMKFYE
;
A
#
# COMPACT_ATOMS: atom_id res chain seq x y z
N MET A 1 -25.10 -23.02 21.87
CA MET A 1 -25.49 -22.41 20.58
C MET A 1 -24.62 -23.06 19.50
N VAL A 2 -25.18 -23.94 18.69
CA VAL A 2 -24.48 -24.43 17.49
C VAL A 2 -24.71 -23.36 16.43
N THR A 3 -23.68 -22.57 16.14
CA THR A 3 -23.70 -21.57 15.07
C THR A 3 -23.92 -22.29 13.75
N LYS A 4 -25.09 -22.08 13.13
CA LYS A 4 -25.40 -22.58 11.79
C LYS A 4 -24.51 -21.84 10.80
N GLU A 5 -23.56 -22.54 10.20
CA GLU A 5 -22.70 -22.00 9.14
C GLU A 5 -23.57 -21.59 7.95
N LEU A 6 -23.44 -20.33 7.52
CA LEU A 6 -24.30 -19.76 6.47
C LEU A 6 -23.77 -20.09 5.07
N VAL A 7 -22.46 -19.89 4.83
CA VAL A 7 -21.74 -20.18 3.57
C VAL A 7 -20.24 -20.31 3.89
N ASP A 8 -19.58 -21.33 3.32
CA ASP A 8 -18.11 -21.44 3.32
C ASP A 8 -17.50 -20.55 2.22
N ILE A 9 -16.57 -19.68 2.61
CA ILE A 9 -15.86 -18.75 1.72
C ILE A 9 -14.38 -19.09 1.54
N SER A 10 -13.91 -20.22 2.08
CA SER A 10 -12.50 -20.62 2.06
C SER A 10 -11.87 -20.57 0.67
N ASN A 11 -12.61 -20.99 -0.35
CA ASN A 11 -12.17 -21.00 -1.76
C ASN A 11 -12.02 -19.60 -2.38
N SER A 12 -12.49 -18.53 -1.74
CA SER A 12 -12.32 -17.16 -2.22
C SER A 12 -10.97 -16.56 -1.84
N PHE A 13 -10.23 -17.18 -0.92
CA PHE A 13 -8.94 -16.68 -0.47
C PHE A 13 -7.79 -17.27 -1.27
N THR A 14 -6.91 -16.41 -1.74
CA THR A 14 -5.59 -16.80 -2.25
C THR A 14 -4.64 -17.10 -1.08
N GLN A 15 -3.51 -17.76 -1.37
CA GLN A 15 -2.48 -17.98 -0.35
C GLN A 15 -1.95 -16.64 0.23
N GLN A 16 -1.92 -15.59 -0.59
CA GLN A 16 -1.53 -14.26 -0.16
C GLN A 16 -2.56 -13.64 0.79
N ASP A 17 -3.86 -13.85 0.57
CA ASP A 17 -4.90 -13.40 1.49
C ASP A 17 -4.77 -14.08 2.85
N ILE A 18 -4.46 -15.39 2.85
CA ILE A 18 -4.18 -16.14 4.08
C ILE A 18 -2.98 -15.54 4.82
N ASP A 19 -1.93 -15.16 4.10
CA ASP A 19 -0.76 -14.52 4.71
C ASP A 19 -1.11 -13.14 5.28
N PHE A 20 -1.98 -12.38 4.63
CA PHE A 20 -2.46 -11.09 5.14
C PHE A 20 -3.29 -11.26 6.40
N ILE A 21 -4.13 -12.29 6.48
CA ILE A 21 -4.90 -12.64 7.68
C ILE A 21 -3.94 -13.03 8.82
N ARG A 22 -2.93 -13.86 8.54
CA ARG A 22 -1.91 -14.24 9.53
C ARG A 22 -1.09 -13.05 10.02
N CYS A 23 -0.81 -12.09 9.14
CA CYS A 23 -0.13 -10.85 9.49
C CYS A 23 -1.05 -9.78 10.06
N TRP A 24 -2.34 -10.10 10.30
CA TRP A 24 -3.41 -9.20 10.70
C TRP A 24 -3.81 -8.14 9.66
N ARG A 25 -2.84 -7.55 8.95
CA ARG A 25 -3.04 -6.55 7.88
C ARG A 25 -2.00 -6.76 6.78
N PHE A 26 -2.38 -6.44 5.54
CA PHE A 26 -1.46 -6.52 4.39
C PHE A 26 -0.23 -5.61 4.55
N ILE A 27 -0.40 -4.43 5.16
CA ILE A 27 0.70 -3.46 5.39
C ILE A 27 1.78 -4.09 6.28
N CYS A 28 1.39 -4.81 7.33
CA CYS A 28 2.30 -5.51 8.22
C CYS A 28 3.10 -6.58 7.45
N CYS A 29 2.42 -7.37 6.61
CA CYS A 29 3.07 -8.38 5.77
C CYS A 29 4.11 -7.75 4.84
N CYS A 30 3.77 -6.64 4.16
CA CYS A 30 4.70 -5.92 3.28
C CYS A 30 5.90 -5.33 4.03
N PHE A 31 5.68 -4.77 5.22
CA PHE A 31 6.75 -4.23 6.06
C PHE A 31 7.71 -5.33 6.51
N TRP A 32 7.19 -6.46 7.00
CA TRP A 32 8.01 -7.58 7.46
C TRP A 32 8.79 -8.25 6.33
N LYS A 33 8.18 -8.42 5.14
CA LYS A 33 8.89 -8.85 3.93
C LYS A 33 10.09 -7.95 3.64
N LYS A 34 9.91 -6.63 3.69
CA LYS A 34 10.99 -5.66 3.44
C LYS A 34 12.08 -5.74 4.51
N LEU A 35 11.68 -5.81 5.78
CA LEU A 35 12.59 -5.91 6.91
C LEU A 35 13.45 -7.18 6.82
N GLN A 36 12.82 -8.33 6.53
CA GLN A 36 13.51 -9.60 6.35
C GLN A 36 14.51 -9.53 5.18
N ASN A 37 14.07 -9.03 4.02
CA ASN A 37 14.95 -8.89 2.86
C ASN A 37 16.18 -8.04 3.18
N GLN A 38 15.98 -6.89 3.84
CA GLN A 38 17.08 -6.00 4.24
C GLN A 38 18.03 -6.68 5.24
N ALA A 39 17.50 -7.41 6.23
CA ALA A 39 18.31 -8.12 7.21
C ALA A 39 19.15 -9.23 6.54
N CYS A 40 18.54 -10.03 5.66
CA CYS A 40 19.24 -11.08 4.92
C CYS A 40 20.32 -10.52 3.99
N GLU A 41 20.05 -9.41 3.31
CA GLU A 41 21.03 -8.70 2.47
C GLU A 41 22.24 -8.23 3.29
N ILE A 42 22.00 -7.57 4.44
CA ILE A 42 23.06 -7.11 5.34
C ILE A 42 23.88 -8.28 5.89
N LEU A 43 23.23 -9.40 6.22
CA LEU A 43 23.87 -10.59 6.78
C LEU A 43 24.50 -11.51 5.73
N GLY A 44 24.25 -11.27 4.43
CA GLY A 44 24.73 -12.12 3.35
C GLY A 44 24.12 -13.53 3.34
N VAL A 45 22.91 -13.71 3.86
CA VAL A 45 22.20 -14.99 3.91
C VAL A 45 21.05 -15.04 2.91
N GLU A 46 20.69 -16.23 2.46
CA GLU A 46 19.54 -16.40 1.57
C GLU A 46 18.22 -16.09 2.29
N VAL A 47 17.33 -15.37 1.61
CA VAL A 47 15.99 -15.05 2.13
C VAL A 47 15.10 -16.28 2.04
N VAL A 48 14.78 -16.88 3.18
CA VAL A 48 13.71 -17.89 3.29
C VAL A 48 12.41 -17.20 3.71
N SER A 49 11.62 -16.77 2.73
CA SER A 49 10.34 -16.09 2.98
C SER A 49 9.25 -17.10 3.36
N PRO A 50 8.56 -16.93 4.51
CA PRO A 50 7.38 -17.73 4.85
C PRO A 50 6.13 -17.35 4.05
N TYR A 51 6.21 -16.26 3.28
CA TYR A 51 5.10 -15.69 2.54
C TYR A 51 5.02 -16.17 1.10
N ALA A 52 3.81 -16.18 0.56
CA ALA A 52 3.50 -16.42 -0.83
C ALA A 52 4.28 -15.49 -1.76
N LYS A 53 4.74 -16.07 -2.88
CA LYS A 53 5.34 -15.33 -3.99
C LYS A 53 4.28 -14.46 -4.66
N THR A 54 4.71 -13.28 -5.09
CA THR A 54 3.89 -12.34 -5.86
C THR A 54 3.43 -12.97 -7.16
N LYS A 55 2.14 -12.82 -7.50
CA LYS A 55 1.59 -13.32 -8.76
C LYS A 55 2.09 -12.47 -9.93
N ILE A 56 2.75 -13.10 -10.90
CA ILE A 56 3.24 -12.44 -12.11
C ILE A 56 2.53 -13.07 -13.31
N ILE A 57 1.86 -12.24 -14.11
CA ILE A 57 1.18 -12.62 -15.36
C ILE A 57 1.86 -11.87 -16.51
N SER A 58 2.24 -12.62 -17.54
CA SER A 58 2.82 -12.09 -18.78
C SER A 58 2.28 -12.89 -19.96
N HIS A 59 2.05 -12.23 -21.10
CA HIS A 59 1.55 -12.85 -22.31
C HIS A 59 2.52 -12.54 -23.47
N PRO A 60 3.16 -13.56 -24.07
CA PRO A 60 4.09 -13.32 -25.16
C PRO A 60 3.34 -12.76 -26.37
N ASN A 61 3.97 -11.83 -27.09
CA ASN A 61 3.44 -11.16 -28.28
C ASN A 61 2.18 -10.31 -28.04
N GLN A 62 1.84 -10.00 -26.79
CA GLN A 62 0.76 -9.09 -26.44
C GLN A 62 1.32 -7.67 -26.20
N GLY A 63 0.69 -6.68 -26.82
CA GLY A 63 1.02 -5.27 -26.56
C GLY A 63 0.53 -4.81 -25.18
N LEU A 64 1.16 -3.77 -24.65
CA LEU A 64 0.76 -3.17 -23.37
C LEU A 64 -0.27 -2.05 -23.55
N THR A 65 -1.27 -2.05 -22.68
CA THR A 65 -2.16 -0.89 -22.47
C THR A 65 -1.39 0.29 -21.88
N ALA A 66 -1.98 1.48 -21.92
CA ALA A 66 -1.37 2.68 -21.31
C ALA A 66 -1.13 2.49 -19.80
N VAL A 67 -2.09 1.87 -19.09
CA VAL A 67 -1.97 1.60 -17.65
C VAL A 67 -0.84 0.62 -17.39
N GLU A 68 -0.76 -0.49 -18.14
CA GLU A 68 0.32 -1.45 -17.96
C GLU A 68 1.69 -0.84 -18.25
N LYS A 69 1.82 0.04 -19.25
CA LYS A 69 3.07 0.78 -19.49
C LYS A 69 3.47 1.63 -18.28
N ILE A 70 2.52 2.35 -17.68
CA ILE A 70 2.76 3.19 -16.50
C ILE A 70 3.17 2.34 -15.30
N PHE A 71 2.48 1.21 -15.06
CA PHE A 71 2.77 0.32 -13.94
C PHE A 71 4.12 -0.40 -14.11
N ASN A 72 4.41 -0.92 -15.31
CA ASN A 72 5.71 -1.55 -15.60
C ASN A 72 6.85 -0.54 -15.42
N LYS A 73 6.70 0.69 -15.93
CA LYS A 73 7.71 1.74 -15.78
C LYS A 73 8.02 2.07 -14.32
N ASN A 74 7.03 1.97 -13.43
CA ASN A 74 7.18 2.31 -12.01
C ASN A 74 7.32 1.07 -11.12
N ALA A 75 7.40 -0.14 -11.66
CA ALA A 75 7.45 -1.37 -10.87
C ALA A 75 8.77 -1.46 -10.08
N VAL A 76 8.70 -1.98 -8.84
CA VAL A 76 9.84 -2.09 -7.93
C VAL A 76 9.99 -3.52 -7.42
N GLY A 77 11.21 -4.04 -7.49
CA GLY A 77 11.53 -5.40 -7.03
C GLY A 77 10.93 -6.49 -7.92
N VAL A 78 10.84 -6.20 -9.22
CA VAL A 78 10.48 -7.15 -10.27
C VAL A 78 11.77 -7.52 -11.01
N PRO A 79 11.99 -8.79 -11.37
CA PRO A 79 13.18 -9.19 -12.13
C PRO A 79 13.30 -8.42 -13.44
N ASP A 80 14.53 -8.15 -13.86
CA ASP A 80 14.82 -7.50 -15.13
C ASP A 80 14.14 -8.25 -16.29
N ASP A 81 13.69 -7.50 -17.31
CA ASP A 81 12.96 -7.98 -18.48
C ASP A 81 11.60 -8.64 -18.22
N THR A 82 11.07 -8.60 -16.99
CA THR A 82 9.72 -9.07 -16.71
C THR A 82 8.68 -8.05 -17.15
N ILE A 83 7.82 -8.45 -18.09
CA ILE A 83 6.67 -7.65 -18.52
C ILE A 83 5.43 -8.09 -17.74
N LEU A 84 4.87 -7.18 -16.94
CA LEU A 84 3.64 -7.39 -16.18
C LEU A 84 2.41 -7.05 -17.01
N HIS A 85 1.40 -7.91 -16.93
CA HIS A 85 0.07 -7.66 -17.47
C HIS A 85 -0.99 -7.62 -16.36
N ALA A 86 -2.19 -7.15 -16.72
CA ALA A 86 -3.33 -7.10 -15.83
C ALA A 86 -3.55 -8.41 -15.05
N GLY A 87 -3.79 -8.28 -13.74
CA GLY A 87 -3.92 -9.41 -12.82
C GLY A 87 -2.61 -9.87 -12.16
N SER A 88 -1.48 -9.24 -12.51
CA SER A 88 -0.24 -9.34 -11.73
C SER A 88 -0.32 -8.47 -10.48
N ASP A 89 0.32 -8.93 -9.42
CA ASP A 89 0.57 -8.12 -8.23
C ASP A 89 1.88 -7.35 -8.41
N ALA A 90 1.83 -6.03 -8.25
CA ALA A 90 2.98 -5.17 -8.43
C ALA A 90 3.11 -4.18 -7.27
N ARG A 91 4.34 -3.98 -6.80
CA ARG A 91 4.68 -2.78 -6.02
C ARG A 91 5.17 -1.72 -7.00
N VAL A 92 4.58 -0.55 -6.94
CA VAL A 92 4.93 0.57 -7.82
C VAL A 92 5.42 1.76 -7.02
N LYS A 93 6.37 2.51 -7.60
CA LYS A 93 6.74 3.82 -7.11
C LYS A 93 5.54 4.75 -7.28
N VAL A 94 5.14 5.40 -6.18
CA VAL A 94 4.12 6.46 -6.19
C VAL A 94 4.83 7.80 -6.34
N ASN A 95 4.38 8.60 -7.31
CA ASN A 95 4.94 9.94 -7.57
C ASN A 95 4.28 11.00 -6.69
N ILE A 96 2.95 11.07 -6.70
CA ILE A 96 2.17 12.09 -6.00
C ILE A 96 1.13 11.43 -5.09
N VAL A 97 1.03 11.90 -3.85
CA VAL A 97 0.01 11.45 -2.88
C VAL A 97 -0.94 12.60 -2.56
N GLY A 98 -2.24 12.39 -2.75
CA GLY A 98 -3.28 13.36 -2.43
C GLY A 98 -4.12 12.91 -1.23
N SER A 99 -4.46 13.85 -0.36
CA SER A 99 -5.40 13.67 0.75
C SER A 99 -6.36 14.85 0.82
N GLN A 100 -7.55 14.63 1.39
CA GLN A 100 -8.60 15.64 1.55
C GLN A 100 -9.03 15.74 3.03
N ASP A 101 -9.79 16.75 3.40
CA ASP A 101 -10.03 17.19 4.77
C ASP A 101 -10.96 16.30 5.63
N THR A 102 -11.78 15.46 5.01
CA THR A 102 -12.58 14.43 5.70
C THR A 102 -11.82 13.12 5.94
N THR A 103 -10.92 12.72 5.03
CA THR A 103 -10.11 11.50 5.15
C THR A 103 -8.78 11.78 5.85
N GLY A 104 -8.21 12.96 5.64
CA GLY A 104 -6.90 13.39 6.10
C GLY A 104 -6.69 13.21 7.59
N PRO A 105 -7.64 13.59 8.48
CA PRO A 105 -7.49 13.32 9.91
C PRO A 105 -7.33 11.84 10.23
N MET A 106 -8.07 10.94 9.56
CA MET A 106 -7.91 9.49 9.73
C MET A 106 -6.59 9.00 9.12
N THR A 107 -6.18 9.56 7.98
CA THR A 107 -4.88 9.28 7.37
C THR A 107 -3.73 9.63 8.29
N VAL A 108 -3.76 10.80 8.95
CA VAL A 108 -2.75 11.20 9.94
C VAL A 108 -2.74 10.24 11.12
N GLN A 109 -3.90 9.81 11.62
CA GLN A 109 -3.97 8.82 12.69
C GLN A 109 -3.34 7.47 12.30
N GLU A 110 -3.57 6.98 11.09
CA GLU A 110 -2.92 5.76 10.60
C GLU A 110 -1.40 5.95 10.45
N LEU A 111 -0.95 7.13 10.02
CA LEU A 111 0.48 7.46 9.90
C LEU A 111 1.16 7.55 11.27
N GLU A 112 0.53 8.20 12.25
CA GLU A 112 0.98 8.25 13.65
C GLU A 112 1.05 6.85 14.26
N ALA A 113 0.06 5.98 14.00
CA ALA A 113 0.07 4.59 14.45
C ALA A 113 1.20 3.76 13.83
N MET A 114 1.69 4.15 12.65
CA MET A 114 2.87 3.58 12.01
C MET A 114 4.18 4.28 12.41
N ALA A 115 4.15 5.18 13.40
CA ALA A 115 5.28 6.00 13.84
C ALA A 115 5.90 6.85 12.72
N ALA A 116 5.14 7.19 11.68
CA ALA A 116 5.59 8.07 10.61
C ALA A 116 5.58 9.52 11.09
N THR A 117 6.73 10.18 11.02
CA THR A 117 6.90 11.59 11.40
C THR A 117 7.05 12.53 10.21
N THR A 118 7.39 11.99 9.04
CA THR A 118 7.63 12.73 7.80
C THR A 118 7.14 11.94 6.61
N ILE A 119 6.71 12.64 5.57
CA ILE A 119 6.42 12.03 4.27
C ILE A 119 7.72 11.55 3.61
N SER A 120 7.66 10.41 2.91
CA SER A 120 8.85 9.81 2.28
C SER A 120 9.50 10.79 1.29
N PRO A 121 10.83 10.99 1.33
CA PRO A 121 11.55 11.84 0.37
C PRO A 121 11.57 11.24 -1.06
N SER A 122 11.10 10.01 -1.23
CA SER A 122 11.09 9.30 -2.51
C SER A 122 9.92 9.70 -3.44
N ILE A 123 8.90 10.37 -2.91
CA ILE A 123 7.76 10.85 -3.70
C ILE A 123 8.06 12.26 -4.21
N ASP A 124 7.49 12.63 -5.35
CA ASP A 124 7.69 13.93 -5.98
C ASP A 124 6.86 15.03 -5.28
N GLY A 125 5.78 14.65 -4.58
CA GLY A 125 5.00 15.57 -3.77
C GLY A 125 3.82 14.92 -3.03
N ALA A 126 3.43 15.54 -1.92
CA ALA A 126 2.18 15.26 -1.24
C ALA A 126 1.31 16.53 -1.19
N TYR A 127 0.00 16.37 -1.29
CA TYR A 127 -0.95 17.46 -1.25
C TYR A 127 -2.14 17.14 -0.35
N GLN A 128 -2.55 18.13 0.43
CA GLN A 128 -3.68 18.05 1.34
C GLN A 128 -4.67 19.18 1.05
N SER A 129 -5.91 18.84 0.69
CA SER A 129 -6.96 19.81 0.38
C SER A 129 -7.92 20.06 1.55
N GLY A 130 -8.61 21.21 1.51
CA GLY A 130 -9.68 21.62 2.42
C GLY A 130 -11.05 21.75 1.76
N CYS A 131 -11.36 20.95 0.75
CA CYS A 131 -12.50 21.23 -0.14
C CYS A 131 -13.87 20.83 0.41
N HIS A 132 -13.97 19.94 1.40
CA HIS A 132 -15.28 19.40 1.84
C HIS A 132 -15.87 20.14 3.04
N THR A 133 -15.05 20.77 3.87
CA THR A 133 -15.45 21.40 5.15
C THR A 133 -15.27 22.91 5.15
N ALA A 134 -14.67 23.49 4.10
CA ALA A 134 -14.42 24.92 4.01
C ALA A 134 -15.69 25.78 4.09
N SER A 135 -16.82 25.30 3.54
CA SER A 135 -18.08 26.06 3.54
C SER A 135 -18.83 26.02 4.88
N VAL A 136 -18.51 25.06 5.75
CA VAL A 136 -19.19 24.82 7.03
C VAL A 136 -18.18 24.74 8.17
N TRP A 137 -17.34 25.77 8.27
CA TRP A 137 -16.24 25.85 9.24
C TRP A 137 -16.72 25.89 10.69
N ASP A 138 -16.70 24.72 11.36
CA ASP A 138 -17.04 24.56 12.76
C ASP A 138 -15.80 24.51 13.67
N ILE A 139 -16.01 24.54 14.99
CA ILE A 139 -14.92 24.48 15.99
C ILE A 139 -14.07 23.20 15.82
N LYS A 140 -14.69 22.09 15.41
CA LYS A 140 -13.99 20.82 15.17
C LYS A 140 -13.03 20.95 13.99
N SER A 141 -13.49 21.54 12.88
CA SER A 141 -12.69 21.80 11.69
C SER A 141 -11.53 22.74 11.99
N SER A 142 -11.80 23.81 12.76
CA SER A 142 -10.76 24.75 13.24
C SER A 142 -9.67 24.09 14.08
N THR A 143 -10.00 23.00 14.80
CA THR A 143 -9.03 22.27 15.63
C THR A 143 -8.26 21.21 14.83
N LYS A 144 -8.90 20.59 13.84
CA LYS A 144 -8.33 19.48 13.06
C LYS A 144 -7.44 19.98 11.92
N TYR A 145 -7.84 21.05 11.23
CA TYR A 145 -7.16 21.52 10.03
C TYR A 145 -5.69 21.91 10.27
N PRO A 146 -5.33 22.64 11.35
CA PRO A 146 -3.92 22.96 11.62
C PRO A 146 -3.06 21.72 11.88
N LYS A 147 -3.61 20.71 12.59
CA LYS A 147 -2.90 19.44 12.81
C LYS A 147 -2.66 18.69 11.52
N LEU A 148 -3.66 18.72 10.63
CA LEU A 148 -3.60 18.08 9.33
C LEU A 148 -2.55 18.74 8.44
N MET A 149 -2.52 20.07 8.37
CA MET A 149 -1.53 20.80 7.57
C MET A 149 -0.11 20.59 8.08
N LYS A 150 0.11 20.60 9.40
CA LYS A 150 1.43 20.39 10.02
C LYS A 150 2.10 19.07 9.63
N PHE A 151 1.34 18.03 9.30
CA PHE A 151 1.91 16.75 8.89
C PHE A 151 2.41 16.76 7.42
N TYR A 152 1.84 17.63 6.60
CA TYR A 152 2.14 17.73 5.17
C TYR A 152 3.10 18.90 4.83
N GLU A 153 3.50 19.69 5.83
CA GLU A 153 4.56 20.72 5.78
C GLU A 153 5.93 20.12 6.14
#